data_AF-P35777-F1
#
_entry.id   AF-P35777-F1
#
_cell.length_a   1.000
_cell.length_b   1.000
_cell.length_c   1.000
_cell.angle_alpha   90.00
_cell.angle_beta   90.00
_cell.angle_gamma   90.00
#
_symmetry.space_group_name_H-M   'P 1'
#
loop_
_entity.id
_entity.type
_entity.pdbx_description
1 polymer ?
#
loop_
_entity_poly.entity_id
_entity_poly.type
_entity_poly.pdbx_seq_one_letter_code
_entity_poly.pdbx_strand_id
1 'polypeptide(L)'
;MKTFVLVSCLLVFTQIIYALDIKEISIMNRILEKCIRTVPKRENDPINPLRNVNVWYCAFTKRGIFTPKGVNTKQYINYCEKTAISPADIKLCKKIASKCVKKVYDRPGPIIERSKNLLSCVLKKGLLELTVYGKKK
;
A
#
# COMPACT_ATOMS: atom_id res chain seq x y z
N MET A 1 16.68 -10.49 -35.78
CA MET A 1 15.68 -9.65 -35.06
C MET A 1 15.14 -10.26 -33.75
N LYS A 2 15.12 -11.59 -33.53
CA LYS A 2 14.55 -12.17 -32.29
C LYS A 2 15.38 -11.93 -31.01
N THR A 3 16.71 -11.88 -31.10
CA THR A 3 17.60 -11.65 -29.95
C THR A 3 17.48 -10.24 -29.37
N PHE A 4 17.34 -9.20 -30.19
CA PHE A 4 17.18 -7.81 -29.72
C PHE A 4 15.88 -7.61 -28.92
N VAL A 5 14.78 -8.29 -29.30
CA VAL A 5 13.51 -8.22 -28.57
C VAL A 5 13.63 -8.90 -27.20
N LEU A 6 14.33 -10.03 -27.11
CA LEU A 6 14.57 -10.71 -25.84
C LEU A 6 15.43 -9.88 -24.88
N VAL A 7 16.53 -9.30 -25.38
CA VAL A 7 17.42 -8.46 -24.57
C VAL A 7 16.71 -7.21 -24.06
N SER A 8 15.92 -6.53 -24.90
CA SER A 8 15.15 -5.35 -24.49
C SER A 8 14.08 -5.70 -23.45
N CYS A 9 13.36 -6.82 -23.60
CA CYS A 9 12.43 -7.29 -22.57
C CYS A 9 13.12 -7.56 -21.23
N LEU A 10 14.27 -8.25 -21.22
CA LEU A 10 15.02 -8.55 -19.99
C LEU A 10 15.53 -7.28 -19.30
N LEU A 11 15.98 -6.28 -20.08
CA LEU A 11 16.41 -4.98 -19.54
C LEU A 11 15.24 -4.24 -18.87
N VAL A 12 14.05 -4.27 -19.47
CA VAL A 12 12.85 -3.67 -18.86
C VAL A 12 12.49 -4.39 -17.54
N PHE A 13 12.49 -5.73 -17.51
CA PHE A 13 12.19 -6.47 -16.28
C PHE A 13 13.22 -6.23 -15.17
N THR A 14 14.51 -6.19 -15.51
CA THR A 14 15.57 -5.92 -14.54
C THR A 14 15.45 -4.51 -13.97
N GLN A 15 15.22 -3.49 -14.81
CA GLN A 15 14.98 -2.12 -14.34
C GLN A 15 13.75 -2.01 -13.42
N ILE A 16 12.67 -2.73 -13.73
CA ILE A 16 11.47 -2.78 -12.89
C ILE A 16 11.78 -3.37 -11.51
N ILE A 17 12.57 -4.44 -11.44
CA ILE A 17 12.95 -5.06 -10.16
C ILE A 17 13.88 -4.14 -9.37
N TYR A 18 14.84 -3.48 -10.02
CA TYR A 18 15.75 -2.53 -9.37
C TYR A 18 15.06 -1.27 -8.84
N ALA A 19 13.86 -0.93 -9.33
CA ALA A 19 13.09 0.20 -8.81
C ALA A 19 12.36 -0.10 -7.48
N LEU A 20 12.19 -1.37 -7.09
CA LEU A 20 11.53 -1.73 -5.84
C LEU A 20 12.47 -1.48 -4.65
N ASP A 21 11.99 -0.72 -3.66
CA ASP A 21 12.70 -0.49 -2.38
C ASP A 21 12.61 -1.76 -1.52
N ILE A 22 13.47 -2.75 -1.81
CA ILE A 22 13.50 -4.06 -1.14
C ILE A 22 13.64 -3.92 0.37
N LYS A 23 14.40 -2.91 0.83
CA LYS A 23 14.57 -2.62 2.26
C LYS A 23 13.25 -2.20 2.89
N GLU A 24 12.52 -1.26 2.28
CA GLU A 24 11.20 -0.87 2.75
C GLU A 24 10.22 -2.05 2.73
N ILE A 25 10.19 -2.82 1.64
CA ILE A 25 9.30 -3.98 1.50
C ILE A 25 9.57 -5.00 2.61
N SER A 26 10.84 -5.27 2.92
CA SER A 26 11.25 -6.17 4.01
C SER A 26 10.79 -5.67 5.39
N ILE A 27 10.99 -4.38 5.68
CA ILE A 27 10.53 -3.76 6.94
C ILE A 27 9.00 -3.88 7.06
N MET A 28 8.28 -3.54 5.99
CA MET A 28 6.83 -3.58 5.98
C MET A 28 6.27 -5.00 6.05
N ASN A 29 6.91 -6.00 5.44
CA ASN A 29 6.52 -7.41 5.61
C ASN A 29 6.60 -7.83 7.08
N ARG A 30 7.69 -7.53 7.79
CA ARG A 30 7.84 -7.84 9.23
C ARG A 30 6.78 -7.14 10.08
N ILE A 31 6.48 -5.88 9.77
CA ILE A 31 5.44 -5.11 10.45
C ILE A 31 4.06 -5.73 10.20
N LEU A 32 3.75 -6.06 8.93
CA LEU A 32 2.50 -6.69 8.53
C LEU A 32 2.32 -8.04 9.22
N GLU A 33 3.31 -8.93 9.18
CA GLU A 33 3.28 -10.22 9.89
C GLU A 33 2.96 -10.05 11.37
N LYS A 34 3.62 -9.10 12.04
CA LYS A 34 3.32 -8.78 13.44
C LYS A 34 1.87 -8.30 13.59
N CYS A 35 1.41 -7.38 12.75
CA CYS A 35 0.05 -6.86 12.80
C CYS A 35 -1.01 -7.94 12.52
N ILE A 36 -0.78 -8.85 11.58
CA ILE A 36 -1.67 -9.97 11.27
C ILE A 36 -1.84 -10.88 12.50
N ARG A 37 -0.77 -11.10 13.26
CA ARG A 37 -0.81 -11.90 14.50
C ARG A 37 -1.49 -11.18 15.66
N THR A 38 -1.31 -9.85 15.78
CA THR A 38 -1.74 -9.10 16.98
C THR A 38 -3.08 -8.40 16.84
N VAL A 39 -3.55 -8.11 15.62
CA VAL A 39 -4.85 -7.47 15.41
C VAL A 39 -5.95 -8.50 15.71
N PRO A 40 -6.88 -8.23 16.65
CA PRO A 40 -7.96 -9.16 16.96
C PRO A 40 -8.80 -9.45 15.72
N LYS A 41 -8.98 -10.74 15.41
CA LYS A 41 -9.87 -11.19 14.33
C LYS A 41 -11.32 -10.91 14.72
N ARG A 42 -12.11 -10.40 13.78
CA ARG A 42 -13.55 -10.21 13.91
C ARG A 42 -14.30 -11.15 12.98
N GLU A 43 -15.55 -11.45 13.32
CA GLU A 43 -16.42 -12.37 12.56
C GLU A 43 -16.51 -12.04 11.07
N ASN A 44 -16.55 -10.74 10.73
CA ASN A 44 -16.71 -10.24 9.36
C ASN A 44 -15.39 -9.78 8.71
N ASP A 45 -14.24 -10.18 9.25
CA ASP A 45 -12.95 -9.82 8.65
C ASP A 45 -12.69 -10.61 7.36
N PRO A 46 -12.02 -10.02 6.35
CA PRO A 46 -11.66 -10.74 5.13
C PRO A 46 -10.76 -11.94 5.41
N ILE A 47 -10.98 -13.05 4.69
CA ILE A 47 -10.14 -14.26 4.76
C ILE A 47 -8.66 -13.93 4.52
N ASN A 48 -8.37 -13.11 3.50
CA ASN A 48 -7.02 -12.60 3.28
C ASN A 48 -6.76 -11.44 4.25
N PRO A 49 -5.81 -11.57 5.19
CA PRO A 49 -5.56 -10.55 6.20
C PRO A 49 -4.99 -9.25 5.61
N LEU A 50 -4.40 -9.27 4.42
CA LEU A 50 -3.96 -8.06 3.70
C LEU A 50 -5.12 -7.25 3.13
N ARG A 51 -6.34 -7.80 3.09
CA ARG A 51 -7.56 -7.02 2.81
C ARG A 51 -8.19 -6.42 4.08
N ASN A 52 -7.67 -6.72 5.26
CA ASN A 52 -8.18 -6.20 6.52
C ASN A 52 -7.66 -4.78 6.78
N VAL A 53 -8.58 -3.82 6.92
CA VAL A 53 -8.27 -2.41 7.23
C VAL A 53 -7.48 -2.27 8.53
N ASN A 54 -7.80 -3.06 9.56
CA ASN A 54 -7.14 -2.95 10.86
C ASN A 54 -5.68 -3.41 10.80
N VAL A 55 -5.35 -4.37 9.94
CA VAL A 55 -3.97 -4.83 9.71
C VAL A 55 -3.13 -3.71 9.10
N TRP A 56 -3.62 -3.06 8.04
CA TRP A 56 -2.93 -1.91 7.44
C TRP A 56 -2.87 -0.70 8.36
N TYR A 57 -3.92 -0.44 9.15
CA TYR A 57 -3.90 0.64 10.13
C TYR A 57 -2.80 0.42 11.17
N CYS A 58 -2.69 -0.80 11.70
CA CYS A 58 -1.60 -1.20 12.59
C CYS A 58 -0.23 -1.00 11.93
N ALA A 59 -0.08 -1.43 10.68
CA ALA A 59 1.19 -1.35 9.97
C ALA A 59 1.63 0.09 9.70
N PHE A 60 0.74 0.93 9.18
CA PHE A 60 1.04 2.33 8.91
C PHE A 60 1.24 3.16 10.17
N THR A 61 0.58 2.81 11.29
CA THR A 61 0.84 3.43 12.59
C THR A 61 2.26 3.11 13.07
N LYS A 62 2.66 1.82 13.03
CA LYS A 62 4.03 1.40 13.40
C LYS A 62 5.11 2.02 12.50
N ARG A 63 4.77 2.31 11.24
CA ARG A 63 5.68 2.98 10.30
C ARG A 63 5.75 4.51 10.50
N GLY A 64 4.89 5.08 11.35
CA GLY A 64 4.78 6.52 11.59
C GLY A 64 4.01 7.29 10.51
N ILE A 65 3.35 6.59 9.57
CA ILE A 65 2.54 7.20 8.52
C ILE A 65 1.20 7.68 9.08
N PHE A 66 0.60 6.89 9.97
CA PHE A 66 -0.55 7.32 10.77
C PHE A 66 -0.08 7.68 12.17
N THR A 67 -0.51 8.84 12.63
CA THR A 67 -0.15 9.41 13.94
C THR A 67 -1.40 9.93 14.65
N PRO A 68 -1.33 10.23 15.95
CA PRO A 68 -2.42 10.91 16.65
C PRO A 68 -2.82 12.26 16.04
N LYS A 69 -1.94 12.89 15.23
CA LYS A 69 -2.20 14.16 14.54
C LYS A 69 -2.83 13.98 13.14
N GLY A 70 -2.94 12.74 12.65
CA GLY A 70 -3.43 12.44 11.31
C GLY A 70 -2.44 11.64 10.47
N VAL A 71 -2.72 11.57 9.17
CA VAL A 71 -1.85 10.94 8.17
C VAL A 71 -0.74 11.90 7.73
N ASN A 72 0.50 11.40 7.65
CA ASN A 72 1.54 12.06 6.88
C ASN A 72 1.27 11.83 5.39
N THR A 73 0.48 12.70 4.76
CA THR A 73 0.03 12.56 3.37
C THR A 73 1.18 12.39 2.38
N LYS A 74 2.28 13.13 2.56
CA LYS A 74 3.46 13.02 1.70
C LYS A 74 4.08 11.63 1.77
N GLN A 75 4.30 11.12 2.98
CA GLN A 75 4.87 9.79 3.18
C GLN A 75 3.90 8.68 2.71
N TYR A 76 2.60 8.85 2.96
CA TYR A 76 1.58 7.89 2.52
C TYR A 76 1.50 7.78 1.00
N ILE A 77 1.49 8.90 0.27
CA ILE A 77 1.44 8.89 -1.20
C ILE A 77 2.77 8.39 -1.79
N ASN A 78 3.91 8.76 -1.21
CA ASN A 78 5.22 8.29 -1.68
C ASN A 78 5.43 6.80 -1.41
N TYR A 79 4.67 6.18 -0.50
CA TYR A 79 4.68 4.73 -0.31
C TYR A 79 4.33 3.95 -1.60
N CYS A 80 3.58 4.56 -2.52
CA CYS A 80 3.32 3.99 -3.84
C CYS A 80 4.60 3.77 -4.66
N GLU A 81 5.58 4.68 -4.58
CA GLU A 81 6.85 4.53 -5.32
C GLU A 81 7.66 3.33 -4.82
N LYS A 82 7.47 2.97 -3.55
CA LYS A 82 8.23 1.89 -2.91
C LYS A 82 7.63 0.51 -3.13
N THR A 83 6.38 0.43 -3.56
CA THR A 83 5.60 -0.81 -3.52
C THR A 83 4.85 -1.16 -4.79
N ALA A 84 4.60 -0.18 -5.68
CA ALA A 84 3.93 -0.45 -6.94
C ALA A 84 4.88 -1.12 -7.95
N ILE A 85 4.31 -1.99 -8.79
CA ILE A 85 5.09 -2.92 -9.62
C ILE A 85 5.65 -2.27 -10.88
N SER A 86 4.99 -1.25 -11.43
CA SER A 86 5.40 -0.59 -12.67
C SER A 86 5.24 0.94 -12.59
N PRO A 87 5.88 1.72 -13.49
CA PRO A 87 5.66 3.16 -13.56
C PRO A 87 4.19 3.55 -13.75
N ALA A 88 3.43 2.76 -14.52
CA ALA A 88 1.99 2.95 -14.69
C ALA A 88 1.22 2.74 -13.37
N ASP A 89 1.58 1.68 -12.63
CA ASP A 89 1.00 1.37 -11.33
C ASP A 89 1.36 2.42 -10.27
N ILE A 90 2.59 2.96 -10.29
CA ILE A 90 3.00 4.07 -9.40
C ILE A 90 2.08 5.28 -9.64
N LYS A 91 1.89 5.68 -10.90
CA LYS A 91 1.03 6.81 -11.27
C LYS A 91 -0.43 6.58 -10.83
N LEU A 92 -0.95 5.37 -11.05
CA LEU A 92 -2.31 5.01 -10.67
C LEU A 92 -2.48 4.93 -9.14
N CYS A 93 -1.53 4.32 -8.44
CA CYS A 93 -1.49 4.22 -6.97
C CYS A 93 -1.52 5.62 -6.35
N LYS A 94 -0.65 6.54 -6.78
CA LYS A 94 -0.62 7.92 -6.28
C LYS A 94 -1.93 8.65 -6.54
N LYS A 95 -2.53 8.48 -7.73
CA LYS A 95 -3.82 9.08 -8.09
C LYS A 95 -4.95 8.57 -7.18
N ILE A 96 -5.01 7.27 -6.91
CA ILE A 96 -6.00 6.67 -6.02
C ILE A 96 -5.80 7.13 -4.59
N ALA A 97 -4.57 7.06 -4.07
CA ALA A 97 -4.21 7.48 -2.72
C ALA A 97 -4.58 8.95 -2.48
N SER A 98 -4.18 9.86 -3.38
CA SER A 98 -4.49 11.29 -3.29
C SER A 98 -5.99 11.56 -3.29
N LYS A 99 -6.76 10.92 -4.20
CA LYS A 99 -8.23 11.04 -4.23
C LYS A 99 -8.88 10.57 -2.93
N CYS A 100 -8.40 9.46 -2.36
CA CYS A 100 -8.94 8.94 -1.11
C CYS A 100 -8.58 9.82 0.10
N VAL A 101 -7.35 10.36 0.15
CA VAL A 101 -6.93 11.30 1.20
C VAL A 101 -7.85 12.52 1.19
N LYS A 102 -8.00 13.18 0.02
CA LYS A 102 -8.88 14.35 -0.13
C LYS A 102 -10.31 14.02 0.32
N LYS A 103 -10.92 12.97 -0.26
CA LYS A 103 -12.30 12.57 0.06
C LYS A 103 -12.55 12.36 1.56
N VAL A 104 -11.59 11.80 2.29
CA VAL A 104 -11.78 11.40 3.68
C VAL A 104 -11.40 12.50 4.67
N TYR A 105 -10.32 13.23 4.41
CA TYR A 105 -9.84 14.28 5.31
C TYR A 105 -10.56 15.62 5.14
N ASP A 106 -11.29 15.83 4.03
CA ASP A 106 -12.19 16.98 3.86
C ASP A 106 -13.46 16.91 4.75
N ARG A 107 -13.72 15.79 5.43
CA ARG A 107 -14.92 15.61 6.29
C ARG A 107 -14.55 15.64 7.78
N PRO A 108 -15.35 16.27 8.67
CA PRO A 108 -15.14 16.23 10.13
C PRO A 108 -15.14 14.79 10.68
N GLY A 109 -14.46 14.55 11.79
CA GLY A 109 -14.52 13.27 12.51
C GLY A 109 -13.21 12.84 13.19
N PRO A 110 -13.25 11.76 14.00
CA PRO A 110 -12.08 11.24 14.69
C PRO A 110 -10.96 10.82 13.74
N ILE A 111 -9.72 11.14 14.10
CA ILE A 111 -8.52 10.86 13.28
C ILE A 111 -8.36 9.36 12.98
N ILE A 112 -8.67 8.50 13.96
CA ILE A 112 -8.61 7.05 13.82
C ILE A 112 -9.60 6.58 12.76
N GLU A 113 -10.84 7.05 12.81
CA GLU A 113 -11.89 6.69 11.85
C GLU A 113 -11.54 7.20 10.44
N ARG A 114 -11.05 8.44 10.33
CA ARG A 114 -10.56 8.98 9.05
C ARG A 114 -9.43 8.12 8.48
N SER A 115 -8.48 7.69 9.29
CA SER A 115 -7.38 6.82 8.83
C SER A 115 -7.88 5.46 8.35
N LYS A 116 -8.84 4.85 9.06
CA LYS A 116 -9.48 3.59 8.63
C LYS A 116 -10.32 3.76 7.37
N ASN A 117 -11.04 4.88 7.24
CA ASN A 117 -11.82 5.23 6.06
C ASN A 117 -10.94 5.46 4.83
N LEU A 118 -9.76 6.07 5.01
CA LEU A 118 -8.74 6.19 3.97
C LEU A 118 -8.31 4.80 3.46
N LEU A 119 -7.98 3.88 4.37
CA LEU A 119 -7.61 2.51 4.01
C LEU A 119 -8.74 1.75 3.32
N SER A 120 -9.97 1.87 3.83
CA SER A 120 -11.15 1.29 3.18
C SER A 120 -11.33 1.83 1.76
N CYS A 121 -11.13 3.15 1.56
CA CYS A 121 -11.24 3.78 0.25
C CYS A 121 -10.23 3.24 -0.75
N VAL A 122 -8.96 3.10 -0.37
CA VAL A 122 -7.92 2.61 -1.30
C VAL A 122 -8.05 1.12 -1.59
N LEU A 123 -8.44 0.31 -0.59
CA LEU A 123 -8.69 -1.12 -0.78
C LEU A 123 -9.88 -1.35 -1.73
N LYS A 124 -10.99 -0.62 -1.56
CA LYS A 124 -12.14 -0.68 -2.49
C LYS A 124 -11.81 -0.25 -3.91
N LYS A 125 -10.78 0.57 -4.09
CA LYS A 125 -10.31 1.04 -5.41
C LYS A 125 -9.23 0.15 -6.03
N GLY A 126 -8.92 -0.99 -5.41
CA GLY A 126 -7.95 -1.93 -5.94
C GLY A 126 -6.49 -1.48 -5.81
N LEU A 127 -6.17 -0.59 -4.86
CA LEU A 127 -4.79 -0.11 -4.70
C LEU A 127 -3.83 -1.25 -4.31
N LEU A 128 -4.30 -2.24 -3.56
CA LEU A 128 -3.48 -3.37 -3.11
C LEU A 128 -2.94 -4.17 -4.30
N GLU A 129 -3.77 -4.37 -5.32
CA GLU A 129 -3.50 -5.11 -6.55
C GLU A 129 -2.42 -4.45 -7.41
N LEU A 130 -2.19 -3.14 -7.24
CA LEU A 130 -1.14 -2.39 -7.93
C LEU A 130 0.24 -2.57 -7.26
N THR A 131 0.28 -3.21 -6.09
CA THR A 131 1.50 -3.35 -5.28
C THR A 131 2.02 -4.78 -5.25
N VAL A 132 3.26 -4.95 -4.80
CA VAL A 132 3.87 -6.26 -4.49
C VAL A 132 3.05 -7.10 -3.51
N TYR A 133 2.13 -6.51 -2.75
CA TYR A 133 1.25 -7.21 -1.80
C TYR A 133 0.00 -7.79 -2.46
N GLY A 134 -0.42 -7.29 -3.62
CA GLY A 134 -1.63 -7.74 -4.30
C GLY A 134 -1.61 -9.21 -4.72
N LYS A 135 -0.41 -9.78 -4.90
CA LYS A 135 -0.20 -11.19 -5.26
C LYS A 135 -0.11 -12.13 -4.06
N LYS A 136 -0.06 -11.59 -2.83
CA LYS A 136 0.04 -12.39 -1.59
C LYS A 136 -1.37 -12.80 -1.15
N LYS A 137 -1.63 -14.10 -1.17
CA LYS A 137 -2.87 -14.72 -0.70
C LYS A 137 -2.80 -15.00 0.79
#